data_AF-A0A9P7G5H8-F1
#
_entry.id   AF-A0A9P7G5H8-F1
#
_cell.length_a   1.000
_cell.length_b   1.000
_cell.length_c   1.000
_cell.angle_alpha   90.00
_cell.angle_beta   90.00
_cell.angle_gamma   90.00
#
_symmetry.space_group_name_H-M   'P 1'
#
loop_
_entity.id
_entity.type
_entity.pdbx_description
1 polymer ?
#
loop_
_entity_poly.entity_id
_entity_poly.type
_entity_poly.pdbx_seq_one_letter_code
_entity_poly.pdbx_strand_id
1 'polypeptide(L)'
;NYVDAGTAASENLTYANGDTFILRADYKKTLTAGGPGRDSVRMQSNKQYTTSVTMYDTWPAIWTVGGDWPNQGEIDILEGVNDQGPNAATLHTNAGCTMPASRAQTGTPTSNNCDVVATGNTGCSVQFSGPNTYGPALNNIGGGWYAMERRPEYIKVFFWPRNAGNVPNDVSSGASSINPDAWGTPAAYFPNTQCPIASKFGPHNIIINYYVNRNPGAFSNAYFNIQSLKVYT
;
A
#
# COMPACT_ATOMS: atom_id res chain seq x y z
N ASN A 1 -10.65 14.20 8.91
CA ASN A 1 -11.16 15.12 7.89
C ASN A 1 -10.31 15.00 6.64
N TYR A 2 -10.85 14.49 5.52
CA TYR A 2 -10.12 14.55 4.25
C TYR A 2 -10.46 15.86 3.54
N VAL A 3 -9.44 16.62 3.17
CA VAL A 3 -9.61 17.93 2.53
C VAL A 3 -9.36 17.85 1.02
N ASP A 4 -9.91 18.82 0.28
CA ASP A 4 -9.68 18.93 -1.16
C ASP A 4 -8.26 19.41 -1.50
N ALA A 5 -7.91 19.38 -2.80
CA ALA A 5 -6.58 19.73 -3.27
C ALA A 5 -6.19 21.19 -3.00
N GLY A 6 -7.14 22.13 -3.07
CA GLY A 6 -6.88 23.55 -2.82
C GLY A 6 -6.54 23.81 -1.35
N THR A 7 -7.30 23.18 -0.46
CA THR A 7 -7.09 23.21 0.99
C THR A 7 -5.79 22.49 1.36
N ALA A 8 -5.53 21.30 0.79
CA ALA A 8 -4.30 20.57 1.03
C ALA A 8 -3.06 21.36 0.59
N ALA A 9 -3.13 22.12 -0.51
CA ALA A 9 -2.03 22.98 -0.94
C ALA A 9 -1.86 24.20 -0.03
N SER A 10 -2.95 24.90 0.32
CA SER A 10 -2.89 26.11 1.15
C SER A 10 -2.43 25.83 2.58
N GLU A 11 -2.79 24.66 3.12
CA GLU A 11 -2.37 24.20 4.44
C GLU A 11 -1.05 23.43 4.43
N ASN A 12 -0.44 23.25 3.25
CA ASN A 12 0.80 22.49 3.05
C ASN A 12 0.65 21.05 3.60
N LEU A 13 -0.48 20.41 3.34
CA LEU A 13 -0.70 18.97 3.56
C LEU A 13 -0.22 18.15 2.36
N THR A 14 -0.12 18.77 1.18
CA THR A 14 0.57 18.22 0.01
C THR A 14 1.65 19.19 -0.46
N TYR A 15 2.79 18.64 -0.89
CA TYR A 15 3.90 19.40 -1.46
C TYR A 15 4.55 18.59 -2.58
N ALA A 16 4.75 19.19 -3.75
CA ALA A 16 5.40 18.55 -4.88
C ALA A 16 6.44 19.50 -5.46
N ASN A 17 7.73 19.14 -5.36
CA ASN A 17 8.82 19.92 -5.93
C ASN A 17 10.02 19.01 -6.25
N GLY A 18 10.56 19.12 -7.46
CA GLY A 18 11.66 18.27 -7.92
C GLY A 18 11.31 16.78 -7.85
N ASP A 19 12.14 16.02 -7.15
CA ASP A 19 12.03 14.58 -6.89
C ASP A 19 11.30 14.25 -5.58
N THR A 20 10.70 15.26 -4.93
CA THR A 20 10.07 15.10 -3.63
C THR A 20 8.57 15.35 -3.72
N PHE A 21 7.80 14.34 -3.34
CA PHE A 21 6.37 14.47 -3.09
C PHE A 21 6.05 14.15 -1.62
N ILE A 22 5.42 15.10 -0.93
CA ILE A 22 4.96 14.95 0.45
C ILE A 22 3.44 14.95 0.52
N LEU A 23 2.90 13.99 1.26
CA LEU A 23 1.51 13.96 1.73
C LEU A 23 1.52 13.84 3.26
N ARG A 24 0.86 14.71 4.01
CA ARG A 24 0.92 14.70 5.48
C ARG A 24 -0.42 15.03 6.11
N ALA A 25 -0.60 14.61 7.35
CA ALA A 25 -1.66 15.16 8.19
C ALA A 25 -1.30 16.55 8.71
N ASP A 26 -2.31 17.33 9.09
CA ASP A 26 -2.11 18.51 9.89
C ASP A 26 -1.39 18.12 11.19
N TYR A 27 -0.34 18.84 11.56
CA TYR A 27 0.39 18.66 12.83
C TYR A 27 0.40 19.94 13.69
N LYS A 28 -0.41 20.94 13.33
CA LYS A 28 -0.43 22.29 13.93
C LYS A 28 -1.69 22.55 14.75
N LYS A 29 -2.84 22.09 14.26
CA LYS A 29 -4.15 22.34 14.87
C LYS A 29 -4.38 21.41 16.06
N THR A 30 -4.74 22.02 17.19
CA THR A 30 -5.39 21.35 18.32
C THR A 30 -6.83 21.05 17.95
N LEU A 31 -7.25 19.80 18.11
CA LEU A 31 -8.61 19.38 17.74
C LEU A 31 -9.59 19.60 18.88
N THR A 32 -10.82 19.98 18.53
CA THR A 32 -11.95 19.98 19.47
C THR A 32 -12.58 18.59 19.55
N ALA A 33 -13.02 18.21 20.75
CA ALA A 33 -13.81 17.00 20.93
C ALA A 33 -15.14 17.14 20.16
N GLY A 34 -15.44 16.19 19.27
CA GLY A 34 -16.64 16.21 18.43
C GLY A 34 -16.50 16.98 17.11
N GLY A 35 -15.32 17.57 16.83
CA GLY A 35 -15.03 18.19 15.53
C GLY A 35 -14.76 17.18 14.41
N PRO A 36 -14.49 17.63 13.17
CA PRO A 36 -14.33 16.80 11.97
C PRO A 36 -13.09 15.88 11.97
N GLY A 37 -12.29 15.92 13.05
CA GLY A 37 -11.01 15.25 13.17
C GLY A 37 -9.88 16.03 12.50
N ARG A 38 -8.69 15.43 12.48
CA ARG A 38 -7.49 16.02 11.88
C ARG A 38 -7.61 16.10 10.37
N ASP A 39 -7.15 17.20 9.79
CA ASP A 39 -7.04 17.34 8.34
C ASP A 39 -5.96 16.40 7.82
N SER A 40 -6.29 15.73 6.72
CA SER A 40 -5.42 14.81 6.02
C SER A 40 -5.85 14.70 4.56
N VAL A 41 -5.15 13.89 3.79
CA VAL A 41 -5.37 13.74 2.35
C VAL A 41 -5.52 12.27 1.98
N ARG A 42 -6.47 12.00 1.09
CA ARG A 42 -6.63 10.73 0.37
C ARG A 42 -6.63 11.05 -1.11
N MET A 43 -5.56 10.65 -1.79
CA MET A 43 -5.43 10.83 -3.23
C MET A 43 -5.83 9.56 -3.95
N GLN A 44 -6.37 9.74 -5.15
CA GLN A 44 -6.75 8.67 -6.05
C GLN A 44 -6.17 8.94 -7.43
N SER A 45 -5.57 7.93 -8.07
CA SER A 45 -5.12 8.06 -9.45
C SER A 45 -6.32 8.28 -10.38
N ASN A 46 -6.19 9.16 -11.38
CA ASN A 46 -7.25 9.33 -12.39
C ASN A 46 -7.39 8.08 -13.27
N LYS A 47 -6.26 7.44 -13.62
CA LYS A 47 -6.25 6.20 -14.39
C LYS A 47 -6.56 5.00 -13.50
N GLN A 48 -7.19 4.00 -14.12
CA GLN A 48 -7.40 2.68 -13.55
C GLN A 48 -6.49 1.65 -14.24
N TYR A 49 -6.11 0.61 -13.52
CA TYR A 49 -5.19 -0.43 -13.99
C TYR A 49 -5.73 -1.83 -13.70
N THR A 50 -5.49 -2.78 -14.60
CA THR A 50 -5.86 -4.19 -14.45
C THR A 50 -4.58 -5.03 -14.26
N THR A 51 -4.07 -5.63 -15.34
CA THR A 51 -2.74 -6.25 -15.37
C THR A 51 -1.70 -5.14 -15.35
N SER A 52 -0.91 -5.08 -14.29
CA SER A 52 0.09 -4.04 -14.13
C SER A 52 1.11 -4.41 -13.09
N VAL A 53 2.26 -3.74 -13.16
CA VAL A 53 3.20 -3.67 -12.06
C VAL A 53 3.23 -2.23 -11.57
N THR A 54 2.99 -2.04 -10.27
CA THR A 54 3.11 -0.75 -9.61
C THR A 54 4.33 -0.76 -8.69
N MET A 55 5.14 0.29 -8.78
CA MET A 55 6.40 0.43 -8.03
C MET A 55 6.37 1.74 -7.26
N TYR A 56 6.72 1.66 -5.97
CA TYR A 56 6.71 2.79 -5.06
C TYR A 56 8.04 2.89 -4.31
N ASP A 57 8.70 4.02 -4.45
CA ASP A 57 9.83 4.42 -3.62
C ASP A 57 9.29 5.43 -2.58
N THR A 58 9.04 4.96 -1.35
CA THR A 58 8.07 5.63 -0.47
C THR A 58 8.18 5.28 1.03
N TRP A 59 7.32 5.98 1.79
CA TRP A 59 6.79 5.74 3.14
C TRP A 59 5.48 6.57 3.30
N PRO A 60 4.37 6.23 4.02
CA PRO A 60 3.68 4.96 4.31
C PRO A 60 2.49 4.61 3.35
N ALA A 61 1.24 4.38 3.81
CA ALA A 61 0.19 3.54 3.20
C ALA A 61 -0.23 3.72 1.72
N ILE A 62 -0.26 2.60 1.00
CA ILE A 62 -0.56 2.51 -0.44
C ILE A 62 -1.39 1.26 -0.70
N TRP A 63 -2.47 1.42 -1.44
CA TRP A 63 -3.39 0.36 -1.79
C TRP A 63 -4.08 0.66 -3.12
N THR A 64 -4.85 -0.29 -3.62
CA THR A 64 -5.60 -0.14 -4.86
C THR A 64 -7.00 -0.69 -4.71
N VAL A 65 -7.99 -0.06 -5.35
CA VAL A 65 -9.40 -0.45 -5.19
C VAL A 65 -10.18 -0.32 -6.47
N GLY A 66 -11.10 -1.26 -6.70
CA GLY A 66 -12.08 -1.21 -7.78
C GLY A 66 -13.20 -0.19 -7.54
N GLY A 67 -13.94 0.14 -8.60
CA GLY A 67 -15.05 1.11 -8.53
C GLY A 67 -16.30 0.60 -7.81
N ASP A 68 -16.43 -0.71 -7.65
CA ASP A 68 -17.54 -1.38 -6.93
C ASP A 68 -16.99 -2.29 -5.84
N TRP A 69 -16.70 -1.71 -4.67
CA TRP A 69 -16.14 -2.45 -3.53
C TRP A 69 -17.23 -3.21 -2.75
N PRO A 70 -17.00 -4.48 -2.31
CA PRO A 70 -15.79 -5.29 -2.50
C PRO A 70 -15.84 -6.18 -3.76
N ASN A 71 -16.84 -6.03 -4.62
CA ASN A 71 -17.06 -6.89 -5.80
C ASN A 71 -15.96 -6.81 -6.85
N GLN A 72 -15.29 -5.66 -6.93
CA GLN A 72 -14.14 -5.42 -7.80
C GLN A 72 -12.82 -5.42 -7.04
N GLY A 73 -12.81 -5.81 -5.77
CA GLY A 73 -11.61 -6.05 -4.98
C GLY A 73 -10.87 -4.81 -4.47
N GLU A 74 -10.01 -5.07 -3.48
CA GLU A 74 -9.03 -4.15 -2.91
C GLU A 74 -7.73 -4.90 -2.61
N ILE A 75 -6.60 -4.23 -2.83
CA ILE A 75 -5.25 -4.77 -2.64
C ILE A 75 -4.46 -3.77 -1.80
N ASP A 76 -4.19 -4.13 -0.55
CA ASP A 76 -3.36 -3.36 0.37
C ASP A 76 -1.91 -3.78 0.20
N ILE A 77 -1.06 -2.83 -0.16
CA ILE A 77 0.36 -3.08 -0.49
C ILE A 77 1.22 -2.70 0.70
N LEU A 78 0.96 -1.51 1.24
CA LEU A 78 1.57 -0.97 2.44
C LEU A 78 0.43 -0.48 3.33
N GLU A 79 0.17 -1.15 4.44
CA GLU A 79 -0.91 -0.81 5.37
C GLU A 79 -0.52 -1.17 6.80
N GLY A 80 -0.92 -0.33 7.74
CA GLY A 80 -0.73 -0.58 9.16
C GLY A 80 -1.38 0.52 9.99
N VAL A 81 -1.40 0.29 11.30
CA VAL A 81 -2.01 1.21 12.27
C VAL A 81 -1.06 1.45 13.44
N ASN A 82 -1.08 2.66 13.99
CA ASN A 82 -0.38 3.02 15.22
C ASN A 82 1.12 2.68 15.24
N ASP A 83 1.81 2.87 14.11
CA ASP A 83 3.24 2.59 13.95
C ASP A 83 3.65 1.13 14.23
N GLN A 84 2.67 0.21 14.27
CA GLN A 84 2.91 -1.21 14.54
C GLN A 84 3.26 -1.92 13.25
N GLY A 85 4.57 -2.16 13.07
CA GLY A 85 5.05 -3.13 12.10
C GLY A 85 5.00 -4.57 12.64
N PRO A 86 5.33 -5.56 11.81
CA PRO A 86 5.68 -5.44 10.39
C PRO A 86 4.46 -5.14 9.49
N ASN A 87 4.71 -4.73 8.24
CA ASN A 87 3.65 -4.52 7.24
C ASN A 87 2.88 -5.81 6.96
N ALA A 88 1.64 -5.66 6.51
CA ALA A 88 0.90 -6.73 5.88
C ALA A 88 0.44 -6.30 4.49
N ALA A 89 0.51 -7.22 3.51
CA ALA A 89 -0.28 -7.08 2.30
C ALA A 89 -1.58 -7.86 2.47
N THR A 90 -2.70 -7.27 2.09
CA THR A 90 -4.03 -7.84 2.30
C THR A 90 -4.85 -7.75 1.02
N LEU A 91 -5.68 -8.77 0.78
CA LEU A 91 -6.72 -8.69 -0.23
C LEU A 91 -8.10 -8.71 0.42
N HIS A 92 -8.98 -7.87 -0.10
CA HIS A 92 -10.40 -7.85 0.21
C HIS A 92 -11.20 -8.12 -1.05
N THR A 93 -12.14 -9.06 -0.98
CA THR A 93 -13.02 -9.44 -2.09
C THR A 93 -14.43 -9.70 -1.60
N ASN A 94 -15.37 -9.90 -2.52
CA ASN A 94 -16.61 -10.62 -2.24
C ASN A 94 -16.37 -12.13 -2.10
N ALA A 95 -17.43 -12.88 -1.74
CA ALA A 95 -17.39 -14.33 -1.46
C ALA A 95 -16.75 -15.18 -2.57
N GLY A 96 -16.07 -16.28 -2.19
CA GLY A 96 -15.49 -17.25 -3.15
C GLY A 96 -14.05 -16.95 -3.56
N CYS A 97 -13.24 -16.40 -2.65
CA CYS A 97 -11.81 -16.22 -2.83
C CYS A 97 -11.09 -16.59 -1.52
N THR A 98 -10.30 -17.67 -1.57
CA THR A 98 -9.41 -18.06 -0.47
C THR A 98 -8.00 -18.32 -0.99
N MET A 99 -7.04 -18.35 -0.07
CA MET A 99 -5.64 -18.61 -0.34
C MET A 99 -5.20 -19.98 0.19
N PRO A 100 -4.35 -20.72 -0.54
CA PRO A 100 -3.71 -21.92 -0.01
C PRO A 100 -2.90 -21.61 1.26
N ALA A 101 -2.87 -22.56 2.19
CA ALA A 101 -2.15 -22.41 3.45
C ALA A 101 -0.63 -22.29 3.26
N SER A 102 -0.07 -22.97 2.25
CA SER A 102 1.34 -22.91 1.89
C SER A 102 1.52 -22.31 0.50
N ARG A 103 2.41 -21.34 0.40
CA ARG A 103 2.66 -20.51 -0.79
C ARG A 103 4.14 -20.16 -0.86
N ALA A 104 4.69 -20.00 -2.06
CA ALA A 104 6.09 -19.60 -2.25
C ALA A 104 6.27 -18.09 -2.01
N GLN A 105 6.42 -17.71 -0.75
CA GLN A 105 6.54 -16.33 -0.28
C GLN A 105 7.45 -16.28 0.96
N THR A 106 8.03 -15.11 1.26
CA THR A 106 8.87 -14.93 2.46
C THR A 106 8.06 -14.53 3.71
N GLY A 107 6.88 -13.94 3.53
CA GLY A 107 5.97 -13.55 4.61
C GLY A 107 5.08 -14.68 5.11
N THR A 108 4.45 -14.46 6.26
CA THR A 108 3.59 -15.42 6.96
C THR A 108 2.12 -15.09 6.75
N PRO A 109 1.30 -16.01 6.19
CA PRO A 109 -0.15 -15.85 6.16
C PRO A 109 -0.74 -15.70 7.57
N THR A 110 -1.55 -14.66 7.78
CA THR A 110 -2.31 -14.47 9.04
C THR A 110 -3.80 -14.71 8.85
N SER A 111 -4.30 -14.58 7.62
CA SER A 111 -5.65 -14.98 7.20
C SER A 111 -5.62 -15.46 5.76
N ASN A 112 -6.41 -16.50 5.45
CA ASN A 112 -6.48 -17.08 4.10
C ASN A 112 -7.84 -16.85 3.42
N ASN A 113 -8.84 -16.26 4.09
CA ASN A 113 -10.13 -15.98 3.46
C ASN A 113 -10.21 -14.49 3.09
N CYS A 114 -10.38 -14.19 1.80
CA CYS A 114 -10.36 -12.81 1.31
C CYS A 114 -11.75 -12.15 1.34
N ASP A 115 -12.81 -12.94 1.58
CA ASP A 115 -14.18 -12.46 1.68
C ASP A 115 -14.38 -11.56 2.90
N VAL A 116 -14.70 -10.29 2.67
CA VAL A 116 -14.93 -9.30 3.73
C VAL A 116 -16.11 -9.65 4.62
N VAL A 117 -17.15 -10.30 4.08
CA VAL A 117 -18.34 -10.67 4.87
C VAL A 117 -17.99 -11.81 5.82
N ALA A 118 -17.29 -12.83 5.32
CA ALA A 118 -16.89 -13.99 6.11
C ALA A 118 -15.82 -13.68 7.16
N THR A 119 -15.01 -12.64 6.96
CA THR A 119 -13.87 -12.29 7.83
C THR A 119 -14.07 -11.04 8.68
N GLY A 120 -15.26 -10.42 8.65
CA GLY A 120 -15.49 -9.15 9.33
C GLY A 120 -14.55 -8.04 8.85
N ASN A 121 -14.32 -8.00 7.54
CA ASN A 121 -13.41 -7.08 6.85
C ASN A 121 -11.92 -7.29 7.13
N THR A 122 -11.50 -8.43 7.70
CA THR A 122 -10.06 -8.72 7.86
C THR A 122 -9.38 -9.01 6.53
N GLY A 123 -10.08 -9.67 5.59
CA GLY A 123 -9.48 -10.10 4.33
C GLY A 123 -8.44 -11.21 4.51
N CYS A 124 -7.74 -11.55 3.43
CA CYS A 124 -6.65 -12.53 3.45
C CYS A 124 -5.31 -11.79 3.45
N SER A 125 -4.59 -11.89 4.57
CA SER A 125 -3.40 -11.09 4.83
C SER A 125 -2.14 -11.96 4.90
N VAL A 126 -1.04 -11.38 4.45
CA VAL A 126 0.31 -11.91 4.62
C VAL A 126 1.16 -10.87 5.32
N GLN A 127 1.62 -11.20 6.52
CA GLN A 127 2.53 -10.38 7.30
C GLN A 127 3.96 -10.52 6.77
N PHE A 128 4.65 -9.41 6.51
CA PHE A 128 6.00 -9.42 5.96
C PHE A 128 7.03 -9.84 7.02
N SER A 129 8.13 -10.45 6.57
CA SER A 129 9.23 -10.82 7.45
C SER A 129 10.09 -9.60 7.82
N GLY A 130 10.37 -9.44 9.11
CA GLY A 130 11.36 -8.47 9.60
C GLY A 130 10.78 -7.09 9.99
N PRO A 131 11.47 -6.35 10.87
CA PRO A 131 10.92 -5.16 11.51
C PRO A 131 10.89 -3.93 10.60
N ASN A 132 11.81 -3.84 9.63
CA ASN A 132 12.00 -2.64 8.80
C ASN A 132 11.00 -2.52 7.64
N THR A 133 9.86 -3.21 7.74
CA THR A 133 8.83 -3.27 6.70
C THR A 133 7.71 -2.27 6.94
N TYR A 134 7.68 -1.56 8.06
CA TYR A 134 6.63 -0.55 8.32
C TYR A 134 7.08 0.44 9.38
N GLY A 135 6.40 1.60 9.42
CA GLY A 135 6.45 2.53 10.54
C GLY A 135 7.86 3.01 10.87
N PRO A 136 8.13 3.40 12.13
CA PRO A 136 9.41 3.98 12.56
C PRO A 136 10.65 3.18 12.13
N ALA A 137 10.56 1.85 12.09
CA ALA A 137 11.68 1.01 11.67
C ALA A 137 12.00 1.15 10.17
N LEU A 138 10.99 1.20 9.30
CA LEU A 138 11.15 1.52 7.87
C LEU A 138 11.74 2.92 7.68
N ASN A 139 11.31 3.87 8.51
CA ASN A 139 11.72 5.28 8.42
C ASN A 139 13.19 5.46 8.77
N ASN A 140 13.63 4.77 9.83
CA ASN A 140 15.00 4.82 10.33
C ASN A 140 16.03 4.29 9.32
N ILE A 141 15.60 3.47 8.36
CA ILE A 141 16.47 2.99 7.28
C ILE A 141 16.32 3.81 5.97
N GLY A 142 15.51 4.87 5.96
CA GLY A 142 15.27 5.68 4.76
C GLY A 142 14.29 5.05 3.77
N GLY A 143 13.34 4.27 4.27
CA GLY A 143 12.28 3.65 3.47
C GLY A 143 12.73 2.40 2.72
N GLY A 144 12.17 2.22 1.54
CA GLY A 144 12.48 1.11 0.64
C GLY A 144 11.57 1.12 -0.58
N TRP A 145 11.63 0.04 -1.34
CA TRP A 145 10.82 -0.16 -2.53
C TRP A 145 9.72 -1.17 -2.24
N TYR A 146 8.48 -0.78 -2.53
CA TYR A 146 7.34 -1.71 -2.62
C TYR A 146 6.99 -1.89 -4.08
N ALA A 147 6.78 -3.14 -4.49
CA ALA A 147 6.23 -3.45 -5.80
C ALA A 147 5.04 -4.37 -5.67
N MET A 148 4.02 -4.13 -6.50
CA MET A 148 2.89 -5.05 -6.66
C MET A 148 2.79 -5.43 -8.13
N GLU A 149 2.90 -6.72 -8.43
CA GLU A 149 2.60 -7.30 -9.73
C GLU A 149 1.22 -7.96 -9.68
N ARG A 150 0.30 -7.47 -10.49
CA ARG A 150 -1.03 -8.04 -10.66
C ARG A 150 -1.18 -8.63 -12.06
N ARG A 151 -1.59 -9.90 -12.09
CA ARG A 151 -1.98 -10.64 -13.29
C ARG A 151 -3.31 -11.38 -13.07
N PRO A 152 -3.97 -11.89 -14.12
CA PRO A 152 -5.15 -12.74 -13.98
C PRO A 152 -4.91 -14.00 -13.13
N GLU A 153 -3.67 -14.48 -13.07
CA GLU A 153 -3.30 -15.71 -12.37
C GLU A 153 -2.87 -15.48 -10.92
N TYR A 154 -2.44 -14.25 -10.57
CA TYR A 154 -1.92 -13.97 -9.24
C TYR A 154 -1.79 -12.47 -8.94
N ILE A 155 -1.66 -12.17 -7.65
CA ILE A 155 -1.11 -10.91 -7.15
C ILE A 155 0.15 -11.24 -6.33
N LYS A 156 1.25 -10.54 -6.59
CA LYS A 156 2.49 -10.61 -5.79
C LYS A 156 2.81 -9.25 -5.23
N VAL A 157 3.26 -9.20 -3.97
CA VAL A 157 3.81 -8.00 -3.35
C VAL A 157 5.25 -8.26 -2.93
N PHE A 158 6.14 -7.36 -3.30
CA PHE A 158 7.56 -7.38 -2.99
C PHE A 158 7.91 -6.19 -2.11
N PHE A 159 8.93 -6.39 -1.28
CA PHE A 159 9.54 -5.31 -0.51
C PHE A 159 11.05 -5.49 -0.46
N TRP A 160 11.75 -4.39 -0.73
CA TRP A 160 13.20 -4.29 -0.53
C TRP A 160 13.50 -3.10 0.38
N PRO A 161 14.10 -3.31 1.57
CA PRO A 161 14.50 -2.20 2.42
C PRO A 161 15.59 -1.39 1.74
N ARG A 162 15.67 -0.09 2.02
CA ARG A 162 16.64 0.82 1.36
C ARG A 162 18.08 0.32 1.40
N ASN A 163 18.46 -0.33 2.49
CA ASN A 163 19.80 -0.84 2.74
C ASN A 163 20.03 -2.29 2.23
N ALA A 164 19.09 -2.86 1.48
CA ALA A 164 19.27 -4.17 0.85
C ALA A 164 20.37 -4.12 -0.21
N GLY A 165 21.31 -5.08 -0.16
CA GLY A 165 22.36 -5.22 -1.17
C GLY A 165 21.93 -5.97 -2.42
N ASN A 166 20.71 -6.50 -2.46
CA ASN A 166 20.19 -7.37 -3.51
C ASN A 166 18.91 -6.83 -4.18
N VAL A 167 18.70 -5.52 -4.15
CA VAL A 167 17.57 -4.91 -4.87
C VAL A 167 17.82 -5.06 -6.38
N PRO A 168 16.87 -5.59 -7.15
CA PRO A 168 16.99 -5.64 -8.60
C PRO A 168 17.28 -4.24 -9.18
N ASN A 169 18.12 -4.18 -10.21
CA ASN A 169 18.54 -2.90 -10.79
C ASN A 169 17.36 -2.14 -11.42
N ASP A 170 16.43 -2.84 -12.06
CA ASP A 170 15.24 -2.25 -12.65
C ASP A 170 14.28 -1.62 -11.63
N VAL A 171 14.27 -2.17 -10.40
CA VAL A 171 13.57 -1.62 -9.23
C VAL A 171 14.30 -0.37 -8.72
N SER A 172 15.57 -0.50 -8.34
CA SER A 172 16.32 0.55 -7.65
C SER A 172 16.63 1.77 -8.53
N SER A 173 16.81 1.58 -9.84
CA SER A 173 17.04 2.68 -10.78
C SER A 173 15.76 3.31 -11.31
N GLY A 174 14.59 2.73 -10.99
CA GLY A 174 13.32 3.05 -11.66
C GLY A 174 13.45 2.93 -13.18
N ALA A 175 13.87 1.79 -13.69
CA ALA A 175 14.07 1.60 -15.13
C ALA A 175 12.77 1.82 -15.93
N SER A 176 12.89 2.11 -17.23
CA SER A 176 11.74 2.22 -18.15
C SER A 176 11.16 0.85 -18.55
N SER A 177 11.92 -0.23 -18.36
CA SER A 177 11.51 -1.61 -18.56
C SER A 177 11.91 -2.43 -17.34
N ILE A 178 11.08 -3.42 -16.99
CA ILE A 178 11.22 -4.24 -15.78
C ILE A 178 11.06 -5.73 -16.12
N ASN A 179 11.60 -6.59 -15.26
CA ASN A 179 11.42 -8.03 -15.34
C ASN A 179 11.07 -8.62 -13.95
N PRO A 180 9.78 -8.68 -13.58
CA PRO A 180 9.33 -9.26 -12.31
C PRO A 180 9.76 -10.71 -12.07
N ASP A 181 10.02 -11.49 -13.12
CA ASP A 181 10.48 -12.89 -12.95
C ASP A 181 11.91 -12.97 -12.38
N ALA A 182 12.69 -11.90 -12.48
CA ALA A 182 14.03 -11.78 -11.92
C ALA A 182 14.05 -11.21 -10.49
N TRP A 183 12.90 -10.88 -9.91
CA TRP A 183 12.80 -10.20 -8.61
C TRP A 183 12.90 -11.16 -7.40
N GLY A 184 12.92 -12.47 -7.65
CA GLY A 184 13.01 -13.49 -6.62
C GLY A 184 11.68 -13.81 -5.95
N THR A 185 11.73 -14.30 -4.70
CA THR A 185 10.54 -14.70 -3.95
C THR A 185 9.80 -13.47 -3.41
N PRO A 186 8.48 -13.31 -3.65
CA PRO A 186 7.72 -12.18 -3.14
C PRO A 186 7.53 -12.24 -1.62
N ALA A 187 7.29 -11.07 -1.01
CA ALA A 187 6.92 -10.97 0.41
C ALA A 187 5.53 -11.56 0.66
N ALA A 188 4.60 -11.31 -0.26
CA ALA A 188 3.26 -11.90 -0.26
C ALA A 188 2.90 -12.42 -1.64
N TYR A 189 2.32 -13.63 -1.70
CA TYR A 189 1.86 -14.25 -2.93
C TYR A 189 0.41 -14.66 -2.80
N PHE A 190 -0.44 -14.21 -3.72
CA PHE A 190 -1.86 -14.55 -3.77
C PHE A 190 -2.17 -15.25 -5.09
N PRO A 191 -2.02 -16.59 -5.16
CA PRO A 191 -2.26 -17.35 -6.38
C PRO A 191 -3.75 -17.53 -6.66
N ASN A 192 -4.10 -17.85 -7.90
CA ASN A 192 -5.47 -18.16 -8.29
C ASN A 192 -5.96 -19.58 -7.92
N THR A 193 -5.18 -20.36 -7.16
CA THR A 193 -5.47 -21.79 -6.87
C THR A 193 -6.87 -22.01 -6.26
N GLN A 194 -7.31 -21.09 -5.40
CA GLN A 194 -8.61 -21.14 -4.73
C GLN A 194 -9.33 -19.78 -4.78
N CYS A 195 -8.88 -18.91 -5.67
CA CYS A 195 -9.45 -17.58 -5.86
C CYS A 195 -9.38 -17.20 -7.33
N PRO A 196 -10.51 -16.95 -8.01
CA PRO A 196 -10.48 -16.54 -9.41
C PRO A 196 -10.09 -15.06 -9.52
N ILE A 197 -8.80 -14.73 -9.36
CA ILE A 197 -8.28 -13.34 -9.33
C ILE A 197 -8.83 -12.48 -10.48
N ALA A 198 -8.86 -13.00 -11.70
CA ALA A 198 -9.39 -12.30 -12.87
C ALA A 198 -10.84 -11.81 -12.74
N SER A 199 -11.69 -12.52 -11.99
CA SER A 199 -13.10 -12.13 -11.76
C SER A 199 -13.32 -11.41 -10.44
N LYS A 200 -12.37 -11.47 -9.51
CA LYS A 200 -12.43 -10.78 -8.21
C LYS A 200 -11.94 -9.35 -8.25
N PHE A 201 -11.09 -9.01 -9.20
CA PHE A 201 -10.46 -7.71 -9.26
C PHE A 201 -10.78 -7.02 -10.59
N GLY A 202 -11.46 -5.87 -10.52
CA GLY A 202 -11.77 -5.00 -11.67
C GLY A 202 -10.62 -4.03 -12.00
N PRO A 203 -10.83 -3.04 -12.87
CA PRO A 203 -9.90 -1.93 -13.02
C PRO A 203 -9.76 -1.16 -11.69
N HIS A 204 -8.54 -1.01 -11.19
CA HIS A 204 -8.27 -0.37 -9.90
C HIS A 204 -7.66 1.02 -10.04
N ASN A 205 -8.11 1.95 -9.21
CA ASN A 205 -7.34 3.16 -8.95
C ASN A 205 -6.30 2.89 -7.85
N ILE A 206 -5.17 3.60 -7.91
CA ILE A 206 -4.18 3.64 -6.83
C ILE A 206 -4.63 4.68 -5.82
N ILE A 207 -4.62 4.32 -4.53
CA ILE A 207 -4.94 5.19 -3.41
C ILE A 207 -3.70 5.38 -2.55
N ILE A 208 -3.44 6.62 -2.17
CA ILE A 208 -2.43 7.00 -1.18
C ILE A 208 -3.11 7.89 -0.16
N ASN A 209 -3.11 7.49 1.10
CA ASN A 209 -3.75 8.28 2.15
C ASN A 209 -3.04 8.15 3.49
N TYR A 210 -3.13 9.19 4.30
CA TYR A 210 -2.77 9.12 5.71
C TYR A 210 -4.04 9.19 6.56
N TYR A 211 -4.30 8.19 7.40
CA TYR A 211 -5.37 8.25 8.39
C TYR A 211 -4.78 8.53 9.77
N VAL A 212 -5.42 9.43 10.53
CA VAL A 212 -4.94 9.81 11.86
C VAL A 212 -6.06 9.78 12.88
N ASN A 213 -5.86 9.01 13.96
CA ASN A 213 -6.67 9.11 15.15
C ASN A 213 -6.02 10.08 16.18
N ARG A 214 -6.81 10.63 17.11
CA ARG A 214 -6.49 11.81 17.96
C ARG A 214 -5.10 11.82 18.64
N ASN A 215 -4.22 12.81 18.34
CA ASN A 215 -3.28 13.54 19.25
C ASN A 215 -2.20 14.43 18.52
N PRO A 216 -2.38 15.76 18.36
CA PRO A 216 -1.58 16.62 17.47
C PRO A 216 -0.05 16.54 17.56
N GLY A 217 0.50 16.48 18.78
CA GLY A 217 1.96 16.56 19.01
C GLY A 217 2.74 15.34 18.54
N ALA A 218 2.07 14.21 18.28
CA ALA A 218 2.69 12.98 17.79
C ALA A 218 2.86 12.94 16.26
N PHE A 219 2.37 13.94 15.52
CA PHE A 219 2.22 13.87 14.06
C PHE A 219 3.23 14.69 13.26
N SER A 220 4.32 15.18 13.87
CA SER A 220 5.40 15.80 13.09
C SER A 220 6.05 14.84 12.08
N ASN A 221 6.05 13.54 12.40
CA ASN A 221 6.54 12.45 11.53
C ASN A 221 5.41 11.73 10.77
N ALA A 222 4.19 12.28 10.82
CA ALA A 222 3.01 11.74 10.15
C ALA A 222 2.92 12.21 8.70
N TYR A 223 3.95 11.92 7.92
CA TYR A 223 4.01 12.29 6.53
C TYR A 223 4.51 11.14 5.67
N PHE A 224 4.13 11.22 4.42
CA PHE A 224 4.66 10.45 3.33
C PHE A 224 5.76 11.21 2.63
N ASN A 225 6.84 10.53 2.30
CA ASN A 225 7.79 11.03 1.31
C ASN A 225 7.91 10.00 0.19
N ILE A 226 7.35 10.34 -0.97
CA ILE A 226 7.37 9.51 -2.16
C ILE A 226 8.40 10.11 -3.12
N GLN A 227 9.46 9.36 -3.41
CA GLN A 227 10.45 9.75 -4.42
C GLN A 227 9.93 9.46 -5.82
N SER A 228 9.28 8.30 -5.99
CA SER A 228 8.66 7.96 -7.27
C SER A 228 7.53 6.94 -7.13
N LEU A 229 6.58 7.04 -8.06
CA LEU A 229 5.55 6.05 -8.33
C LEU A 229 5.60 5.76 -9.83
N LYS A 230 5.82 4.50 -10.20
CA LYS A 230 5.80 4.05 -11.61
C LYS A 230 4.79 2.94 -11.80
N VAL A 231 4.14 2.95 -12.96
CA VAL A 231 3.21 1.89 -13.38
C VAL A 231 3.65 1.36 -14.73
N TYR A 232 3.75 0.04 -14.82
CA TYR A 232 4.12 -0.70 -16.02
C TYR A 232 2.93 -1.59 -16.42
N THR A 233 2.65 -1.66 -17.72
CA THR A 233 1.51 -2.40 -18.30
C THR A 233 1.96 -3.21 -19.50
#